data_AF-X1BDA5-F1
#
_entry.id   AF-X1BDA5-F1
#
_cell.length_a   1.000
_cell.length_b   1.000
_cell.length_c   1.000
_cell.angle_alpha   90.00
_cell.angle_beta   90.00
_cell.angle_gamma   90.00
#
_symmetry.space_group_name_H-M   'P 1'
#
loop_
_entity.id
_entity.type
_entity.pdbx_description
1 polymer ?
#
loop_
_entity_poly.entity_id
_entity_poly.type
_entity_poly.pdbx_seq_one_letter_code
_entity_poly.pdbx_strand_id
1 'polypeptide(L)'
;MTNQFSVLGKSVVRKDAIEKVKGEARYIPDIQLPGMLHAKFLRSPHAHAKIKSIDTSKAEALPGVKCILTYQNVPKVHPLRKLEYLLDETMHHPGEEVAAVAALTAEIAEEALRLIQFLYRNSTGSISIFSAASSISLSMPYIASGSPKPFIGP
;
A
#
# COMPACT_ATOMS: atom_id res chain seq x y z
N MET A 1 40.51 23.68 31.44
CA MET A 1 41.08 22.65 30.54
C MET A 1 40.01 22.24 29.55
N THR A 2 40.09 22.74 28.31
CA THR A 2 39.15 22.36 27.24
C THR A 2 39.56 20.98 26.72
N ASN A 3 38.82 19.95 27.10
CA ASN A 3 39.09 18.60 26.64
C ASN A 3 38.84 18.52 25.12
N GLN A 4 39.90 18.30 24.34
CA GLN A 4 39.80 18.15 22.89
C GLN A 4 39.28 16.75 22.56
N PHE A 5 38.01 16.65 22.21
CA PHE A 5 37.41 15.38 21.80
C PHE A 5 37.84 15.00 20.38
N SER A 6 38.11 13.71 20.16
CA SER A 6 38.60 13.19 18.88
C SER A 6 37.56 13.33 17.74
N VAL A 7 36.27 13.27 18.07
CA VAL A 7 35.16 13.23 17.08
C VAL A 7 34.08 14.28 17.33
N LEU A 8 33.84 14.69 18.59
CA LEU A 8 32.78 15.65 18.92
C LEU A 8 33.12 17.05 18.37
N GLY A 9 32.18 17.64 17.62
CA GLY A 9 32.33 18.97 17.01
C GLY A 9 33.06 19.00 15.66
N LYS A 10 33.43 17.84 15.10
CA LYS A 10 34.09 17.75 13.78
C LYS A 10 33.12 17.32 12.69
N SER A 11 33.30 17.85 11.48
CA SER A 11 32.60 17.37 10.28
C SER A 11 33.19 16.02 9.87
N VAL A 12 32.54 14.93 10.27
CA VAL A 12 32.94 13.56 9.93
C VAL A 12 32.02 13.01 8.83
N VAL A 13 32.62 12.26 7.90
CA VAL A 13 31.88 11.59 6.84
C VAL A 13 30.93 10.56 7.45
N ARG A 14 29.65 10.62 7.07
CA ARG A 14 28.64 9.67 7.53
C ARG A 14 28.95 8.29 6.96
N LYS A 15 28.92 7.24 7.81
CA LYS A 15 29.27 5.86 7.43
C LYS A 15 28.51 5.39 6.17
N ASP A 16 27.21 5.63 6.13
CA ASP A 16 26.35 5.20 5.00
C ASP A 16 26.41 6.15 3.79
N ALA A 17 27.21 7.23 3.82
CA ALA A 17 27.23 8.21 2.74
C ALA A 17 27.76 7.60 1.44
N ILE A 18 28.84 6.81 1.53
CA ILE A 18 29.53 6.26 0.36
C ILE A 18 28.62 5.28 -0.39
N GLU A 19 27.96 4.37 0.33
CA GLU A 19 27.07 3.37 -0.28
C GLU A 19 25.84 4.02 -0.93
N LYS A 20 25.30 5.09 -0.32
CA LYS A 20 24.13 5.81 -0.86
C LYS A 20 24.44 6.59 -2.13
N VAL A 21 25.59 7.28 -2.19
CA VAL A 21 25.96 8.06 -3.38
C VAL A 21 26.37 7.17 -4.56
N LYS A 22 26.84 5.95 -4.28
CA LYS A 22 27.18 4.95 -5.31
C LYS A 22 25.98 4.13 -5.78
N GLY A 23 24.83 4.22 -5.12
CA GLY A 23 23.69 3.35 -5.40
C GLY A 23 23.89 1.89 -4.96
N GLU A 24 24.90 1.63 -4.13
CA GLU A 24 25.20 0.29 -3.59
C GLU A 24 24.37 -0.02 -2.33
N ALA A 25 23.77 1.01 -1.72
CA ALA A 25 22.88 0.86 -0.58
C ALA A 25 21.61 0.09 -0.98
N ARG A 26 21.38 -1.07 -0.35
CA ARG A 26 20.17 -1.87 -0.54
C ARG A 26 19.02 -1.30 0.27
N TYR A 27 17.90 -1.03 -0.39
CA TYR A 27 16.65 -0.64 0.24
C TYR A 27 15.65 -1.80 0.20
N ILE A 28 14.57 -1.67 0.98
CA ILE A 28 13.48 -2.65 1.03
C ILE A 28 12.98 -3.11 -0.36
N PRO A 29 12.74 -2.24 -1.36
CA PRO A 29 12.29 -2.68 -2.68
C PRO A 29 13.34 -3.49 -3.47
N ASP A 30 14.62 -3.42 -3.09
CA ASP A 30 15.70 -4.15 -3.76
C ASP A 30 15.86 -5.58 -3.22
N ILE A 31 15.13 -5.93 -2.15
CA ILE A 31 15.18 -7.26 -1.53
C ILE A 31 14.28 -8.21 -2.32
N GLN A 32 14.85 -9.31 -2.80
CA GLN A 32 14.11 -10.42 -3.40
C GLN A 32 14.32 -11.69 -2.58
N LEU A 33 13.22 -12.35 -2.22
CA LEU A 33 13.21 -13.60 -1.47
C LEU A 33 12.62 -14.73 -2.32
N PRO A 34 13.12 -15.98 -2.20
CA PRO A 34 12.49 -17.13 -2.85
C PRO A 34 11.03 -17.27 -2.42
N GLY A 35 10.12 -17.34 -3.40
CA GLY A 35 8.68 -17.45 -3.15
C GLY A 35 7.99 -16.15 -2.71
N MET A 36 8.62 -14.99 -2.89
CA MET A 36 8.03 -13.68 -2.57
C MET A 36 6.73 -13.45 -3.36
N LEU A 37 5.71 -12.95 -2.65
CA LEU A 37 4.46 -12.49 -3.24
C LEU A 37 4.41 -10.96 -3.21
N HIS A 38 3.75 -10.39 -4.21
CA HIS A 38 3.48 -8.96 -4.29
C HIS A 38 2.08 -8.67 -3.75
N ALA A 39 2.02 -7.83 -2.72
CA ALA A 39 0.77 -7.39 -2.12
C ALA A 39 0.36 -6.01 -2.65
N LYS A 40 -0.92 -5.84 -2.98
CA LYS A 40 -1.52 -4.54 -3.33
C LYS A 40 -2.86 -4.38 -2.61
N PHE A 41 -3.22 -3.14 -2.27
CA PHE A 41 -4.43 -2.81 -1.54
C PHE A 41 -5.42 -2.05 -2.44
N LEU A 42 -6.70 -2.45 -2.37
CA LEU A 42 -7.81 -1.67 -2.89
C LEU A 42 -8.14 -0.58 -1.87
N ARG A 43 -8.12 0.68 -2.30
CA ARG A 43 -8.40 1.82 -1.41
C ARG A 43 -9.73 2.47 -1.73
N SER A 44 -10.43 2.89 -0.70
CA SER A 44 -11.69 3.64 -0.82
C SER A 44 -11.43 5.08 -1.23
N PRO A 45 -12.14 5.63 -2.23
CA PRO A 45 -12.14 7.07 -2.49
C PRO A 45 -13.14 7.84 -1.61
N HIS A 46 -13.90 7.17 -0.74
CA HIS A 46 -15.02 7.76 -0.02
C HIS A 46 -14.66 8.10 1.43
N ALA A 47 -15.14 9.25 1.90
CA ALA A 47 -14.86 9.73 3.25
C ALA A 47 -15.63 9.00 4.35
N HIS A 48 -16.86 8.53 4.10
CA HIS A 48 -17.58 7.71 5.08
C HIS A 48 -18.57 6.80 4.37
N ALA A 49 -18.31 5.49 4.41
CA ALA A 49 -19.09 4.49 3.70
C ALA A 49 -19.11 3.16 4.45
N LYS A 50 -20.22 2.42 4.38
CA LYS A 50 -20.30 1.05 4.89
C LYS A 50 -20.40 0.06 3.74
N ILE A 51 -19.50 -0.93 3.70
CA ILE A 51 -19.54 -2.03 2.73
C ILE A 51 -20.79 -2.86 2.99
N LYS A 52 -21.58 -3.07 1.94
CA LYS A 52 -22.77 -3.92 1.95
C LYS A 52 -22.47 -5.32 1.42
N SER A 53 -21.67 -5.40 0.37
CA SER A 53 -21.25 -6.64 -0.25
C SER A 53 -19.96 -6.42 -1.00
N ILE A 54 -19.10 -7.42 -1.06
CA ILE A 54 -17.86 -7.43 -1.85
C ILE A 54 -17.83 -8.71 -2.66
N ASP A 55 -17.52 -8.59 -3.95
CA ASP A 55 -17.32 -9.72 -4.86
C ASP A 55 -15.85 -9.77 -5.29
N THR A 56 -15.17 -10.83 -4.86
CA THR A 56 -13.77 -11.14 -5.19
C THR A 56 -13.64 -12.28 -6.19
N SER A 57 -14.75 -12.90 -6.63
CA SER A 57 -14.74 -14.15 -7.40
C SER A 57 -13.92 -14.03 -8.70
N LYS A 58 -14.03 -12.90 -9.39
CA LYS A 58 -13.27 -12.64 -10.64
C LYS A 58 -11.78 -12.46 -10.39
N ALA A 59 -11.43 -11.84 -9.26
CA ALA A 59 -10.04 -11.61 -8.89
C ALA A 59 -9.38 -12.91 -8.40
N GLU A 60 -10.12 -13.78 -7.71
CA GLU A 60 -9.65 -15.10 -7.28
C GLU A 60 -9.42 -16.07 -8.46
N ALA A 61 -10.19 -15.90 -9.54
CA ALA A 61 -10.05 -16.70 -10.75
C ALA A 61 -8.80 -16.37 -11.59
N LEU A 62 -8.10 -15.25 -11.31
CA LEU A 62 -6.91 -14.88 -12.08
C LEU A 62 -5.73 -15.80 -11.76
N PRO A 63 -5.04 -16.33 -12.80
CA PRO A 63 -3.87 -17.16 -12.60
C PRO A 63 -2.75 -16.35 -11.94
N GLY A 64 -2.21 -16.88 -10.83
CA GLY A 64 -1.12 -16.25 -10.10
C GLY A 64 -1.54 -15.42 -8.90
N VAL A 65 -2.84 -15.21 -8.66
CA VAL A 65 -3.35 -14.75 -7.36
C VAL A 65 -3.26 -15.91 -6.37
N LYS A 66 -2.73 -15.64 -5.19
CA LYS A 66 -2.57 -16.64 -4.11
C LYS A 66 -3.54 -16.43 -2.97
N CYS A 67 -3.87 -15.17 -2.66
CA CYS A 67 -4.76 -14.84 -1.56
C CYS A 67 -5.40 -13.48 -1.80
N ILE A 68 -6.68 -13.36 -1.45
CA ILE A 68 -7.38 -12.09 -1.33
C ILE A 68 -7.92 -12.00 0.08
N LEU A 69 -7.63 -10.89 0.74
CA LEU A 69 -8.06 -10.58 2.09
C LEU A 69 -9.09 -9.46 2.03
N THR A 70 -10.19 -9.65 2.74
CA THR A 70 -11.26 -8.66 2.94
C THR A 70 -11.63 -8.64 4.43
N TYR A 71 -12.56 -7.76 4.81
CA TYR A 71 -13.10 -7.70 6.17
C TYR A 71 -13.74 -9.04 6.64
N GLN A 72 -14.05 -9.96 5.72
CA GLN A 72 -14.64 -11.27 6.04
C GLN A 72 -13.57 -12.32 6.40
N ASN A 73 -12.35 -12.19 5.87
CA ASN A 73 -11.33 -13.25 5.94
C ASN A 73 -10.14 -12.88 6.85
N VAL A 74 -10.06 -11.62 7.30
CA VAL A 74 -8.99 -11.16 8.19
C VAL A 74 -9.35 -11.39 9.65
N PRO A 75 -8.45 -11.98 10.45
CA PRO A 75 -8.68 -12.10 11.89
C PRO A 75 -8.71 -10.70 12.51
N LYS A 76 -9.76 -10.43 13.28
CA LYS A 76 -9.99 -9.16 13.98
C LYS A 76 -9.06 -9.04 15.19
N VAL A 77 -7.76 -8.93 14.93
CA VAL A 77 -6.73 -8.77 15.96
C VAL A 77 -6.19 -7.36 15.89
N HIS A 78 -6.50 -6.57 16.92
CA HIS A 78 -6.03 -5.20 17.00
C HIS A 78 -4.69 -5.15 17.76
N PRO A 79 -3.56 -4.79 17.11
CA PRO A 79 -2.23 -4.82 17.75
C PRO A 79 -2.11 -3.84 18.93
N LEU A 80 -2.88 -2.74 18.91
CA LEU A 80 -2.82 -1.68 19.93
C LEU A 80 -4.14 -1.39 20.70
N ARG A 81 -5.12 -2.32 20.72
CA ARG A 81 -6.45 -2.11 21.36
C ARG A 81 -7.16 -0.79 21.00
N LYS A 82 -6.98 -0.26 19.78
CA LYS A 82 -7.36 1.10 19.40
C LYS A 82 -8.27 1.16 18.17
N LEU A 83 -9.51 0.68 18.34
CA LEU A 83 -10.72 1.02 17.58
C LEU A 83 -10.80 0.69 16.07
N GLU A 84 -9.73 0.45 15.32
CA GLU A 84 -9.80 0.34 13.85
C GLU A 84 -9.11 -0.94 13.32
N TYR A 85 -9.85 -1.79 12.61
CA TYR A 85 -9.30 -2.96 11.93
C TYR A 85 -8.77 -2.56 10.55
N LEU A 86 -7.65 -3.18 10.13
CA LEU A 86 -6.99 -2.88 8.84
C LEU A 86 -7.88 -3.18 7.61
N LEU A 87 -8.85 -4.09 7.76
CA LEU A 87 -9.90 -4.36 6.78
C LEU A 87 -11.21 -4.48 7.56
N ASP A 88 -11.98 -3.39 7.66
CA ASP A 88 -13.27 -3.38 8.34
C ASP A 88 -14.44 -3.19 7.36
N GLU A 89 -15.66 -3.45 7.85
CA GLU A 89 -16.88 -3.24 7.07
C GLU A 89 -17.21 -1.76 6.87
N THR A 90 -16.71 -0.87 7.73
CA THR A 90 -16.98 0.56 7.71
C THR A 90 -15.71 1.31 7.38
N MET A 91 -15.83 2.23 6.44
CA MET A 91 -14.76 3.11 6.00
C MET A 91 -14.95 4.50 6.61
N HIS A 92 -13.94 5.04 7.28
CA HIS A 92 -14.01 6.34 7.98
C HIS A 92 -13.27 7.48 7.29
N HIS A 93 -12.37 7.19 6.34
CA HIS A 93 -11.69 8.20 5.55
C HIS A 93 -11.33 7.74 4.12
N PRO A 94 -11.12 8.68 3.18
CA PRO A 94 -10.58 8.34 1.87
C PRO A 94 -9.17 7.76 2.03
N GLY A 95 -8.86 6.72 1.27
CA GLY A 95 -7.59 6.01 1.30
C GLY A 95 -7.59 4.74 2.16
N GLU A 96 -8.64 4.47 2.93
CA GLU A 96 -8.74 3.23 3.73
C GLU A 96 -8.76 1.98 2.86
N GLU A 97 -8.15 0.92 3.39
CA GLU A 97 -8.03 -0.37 2.76
C GLU A 97 -9.37 -1.14 2.81
N VAL A 98 -9.84 -1.55 1.64
CA VAL A 98 -11.08 -2.31 1.45
C VAL A 98 -10.81 -3.79 1.26
N ALA A 99 -9.76 -4.08 0.48
CA ALA A 99 -9.30 -5.42 0.19
C ALA A 99 -7.79 -5.41 -0.03
N ALA A 100 -7.12 -6.53 0.24
CA ALA A 100 -5.72 -6.75 -0.08
C ALA A 100 -5.58 -7.98 -0.97
N VAL A 101 -4.73 -7.89 -1.99
CA VAL A 101 -4.45 -8.98 -2.93
C VAL A 101 -2.98 -9.35 -2.84
N ALA A 102 -2.67 -10.63 -2.71
CA ALA A 102 -1.33 -11.18 -2.81
C ALA A 102 -1.21 -12.05 -4.07
N ALA A 103 -0.29 -11.71 -4.97
CA ALA A 103 -0.07 -12.41 -6.23
C ALA A 103 1.43 -12.68 -6.50
N LEU A 104 1.73 -13.51 -7.50
CA LEU A 104 3.10 -13.84 -7.91
C LEU A 104 3.88 -12.65 -8.47
N THR A 105 3.19 -11.66 -9.04
CA THR A 105 3.80 -10.46 -9.65
C THR A 105 2.98 -9.23 -9.30
N ALA A 106 3.62 -8.05 -9.30
CA ALA A 106 2.93 -6.78 -9.06
C ALA A 106 1.83 -6.48 -10.10
N GLU A 107 2.02 -6.89 -11.35
CA GLU A 107 1.09 -6.69 -12.47
C GLU A 107 -0.21 -7.48 -12.24
N ILE A 108 -0.11 -8.78 -11.95
CA ILE A 108 -1.26 -9.63 -11.62
C ILE A 108 -2.02 -9.08 -10.41
N ALA A 109 -1.31 -8.60 -9.38
CA ALA A 109 -1.96 -8.00 -8.21
C ALA A 109 -2.79 -6.76 -8.60
N GLU A 110 -2.30 -5.94 -9.53
CA GLU A 110 -3.01 -4.75 -10.02
C GLU A 110 -4.18 -5.08 -10.95
N GLU A 111 -4.06 -6.10 -11.78
CA GLU A 111 -5.18 -6.64 -12.56
C GLU A 111 -6.28 -7.21 -11.67
N ALA A 112 -5.91 -7.99 -10.66
CA ALA A 112 -6.84 -8.55 -9.69
C ALA A 112 -7.61 -7.45 -8.95
N LEU A 113 -6.93 -6.38 -8.53
CA LEU A 113 -7.60 -5.24 -7.91
C LEU A 113 -8.67 -4.61 -8.81
N ARG A 114 -8.43 -4.53 -10.13
CA ARG A 114 -9.38 -3.96 -11.10
C ARG A 114 -10.66 -4.78 -11.24
N LEU A 115 -10.60 -6.08 -10.93
CA LEU A 115 -11.74 -6.99 -11.03
C LEU A 115 -12.61 -7.02 -9.77
N ILE A 116 -12.11 -6.51 -8.63
CA ILE A 116 -12.87 -6.46 -7.38
C ILE A 116 -13.97 -5.40 -7.49
N GLN A 117 -15.18 -5.80 -7.12
CA GLN A 117 -16.35 -4.93 -7.07
C GLN A 117 -16.95 -4.97 -5.68
N PHE A 118 -17.41 -3.83 -5.18
CA PHE A 118 -18.11 -3.78 -3.91
C PHE A 118 -19.27 -2.79 -3.93
N LEU A 119 -20.33 -3.17 -3.22
CA LEU A 119 -21.47 -2.31 -2.93
C LEU A 119 -21.23 -1.61 -1.61
N TYR A 120 -21.46 -0.32 -1.56
CA TYR A 120 -21.33 0.47 -0.35
C TYR A 120 -22.53 1.38 -0.15
N ARG A 121 -22.73 1.78 1.11
CA ARG A 121 -23.75 2.75 1.52
C ARG A 121 -23.06 3.98 2.10
N ASN A 122 -23.35 5.14 1.55
CA ASN A 122 -22.77 6.41 1.97
C ASN A 122 -23.42 6.87 3.28
N SER A 123 -22.80 7.83 3.98
CA SER A 123 -23.38 8.48 5.17
C SER A 123 -24.74 9.13 4.91
N THR A 124 -25.00 9.62 3.69
CA THR A 124 -26.30 10.16 3.24
C THR A 124 -27.34 9.08 2.96
N GLY A 125 -26.99 7.80 3.09
CA GLY A 125 -27.90 6.67 2.94
C GLY A 125 -28.06 6.12 1.52
N SER A 126 -27.49 6.77 0.49
CA SER A 126 -27.48 6.28 -0.89
C SER A 126 -26.63 5.02 -1.03
N ILE A 127 -27.10 4.06 -1.83
CA ILE A 127 -26.39 2.82 -2.16
C ILE A 127 -25.74 3.01 -3.53
N SER A 128 -24.47 2.67 -3.65
CA SER A 128 -23.72 2.82 -4.90
C SER A 128 -22.78 1.64 -5.08
N ILE A 129 -22.48 1.32 -6.34
CA ILE A 129 -21.51 0.28 -6.69
C ILE A 129 -20.19 0.93 -7.03
N PHE A 130 -19.12 0.42 -6.42
CA PHE A 130 -17.77 0.79 -6.77
C PHE A 130 -17.16 -0.32 -7.63
N SER A 131 -16.60 0.09 -8.77
CA SER A 131 -15.79 -0.76 -9.64
C SER A 131 -14.41 -0.13 -9.74
N ALA A 132 -13.38 -0.87 -9.35
CA ALA A 132 -12.00 -0.41 -9.39
C ALA A 132 -11.59 0.06 -10.80
N ALA A 133 -12.09 -0.60 -11.85
CA ALA A 133 -11.85 -0.23 -13.25
C ALA A 133 -12.32 1.19 -13.63
N SER A 134 -13.32 1.76 -12.94
CA SER A 134 -13.92 3.06 -13.27
C SER A 134 -13.21 4.26 -12.61
N SER A 135 -12.34 4.00 -11.63
CA SER A 135 -11.77 5.04 -10.75
C SER A 135 -10.52 5.74 -11.28
N ILE A 136 -10.06 5.40 -12.49
CA ILE A 136 -8.84 5.94 -13.11
C ILE A 136 -8.94 7.47 -13.36
N SER A 137 -10.14 8.08 -13.37
CA SER A 137 -10.28 9.53 -13.55
C SER A 137 -10.08 10.37 -12.28
N LEU A 138 -10.14 9.78 -11.08
CA LEU A 138 -9.80 10.45 -9.82
C LEU A 138 -8.44 9.94 -9.34
N SER A 139 -7.40 10.32 -10.09
CA SER A 139 -6.02 10.13 -9.69
C SER A 139 -5.73 10.92 -8.41
N MET A 140 -5.84 10.28 -7.24
CA MET A 140 -4.82 10.53 -6.24
C MET A 140 -3.54 9.90 -6.78
N PRO A 141 -2.44 10.65 -6.92
CA PRO A 141 -1.24 10.13 -7.55
C PRO A 141 -0.73 8.98 -6.69
N TYR A 142 -0.73 7.78 -7.27
CA TYR A 142 0.12 6.70 -6.81
C TYR A 142 1.57 7.20 -6.97
N ILE A 143 2.17 7.72 -5.89
CA ILE A 143 3.61 8.03 -5.85
C ILE A 143 4.34 6.69 -5.80
N ALA A 144 4.39 5.99 -6.92
CA ALA A 144 5.30 4.89 -7.17
C ALA A 144 5.69 4.89 -8.65
N SER A 145 6.28 6.00 -9.07
CA SER A 145 7.19 6.06 -10.22
C SER A 145 8.11 7.27 -10.02
N GLY A 146 8.93 7.22 -8.98
CA GLY A 146 10.12 8.06 -8.94
C GLY A 146 11.12 7.51 -9.94
N SER A 147 11.05 7.95 -11.20
CA SER A 147 12.24 7.92 -12.03
C SER A 147 13.33 8.71 -11.30
N PRO A 148 14.58 8.23 -11.23
CA PRO A 148 15.64 8.97 -10.56
C PRO A 148 15.81 10.29 -11.31
N LYS A 149 15.36 11.39 -10.69
CA LYS A 149 15.63 12.73 -11.20
C LYS A 149 17.15 12.90 -11.21
N PRO A 150 17.78 13.29 -12.33
CA PRO A 150 19.21 13.54 -12.34
C PRO A 150 19.52 14.65 -11.33
N PHE A 151 20.38 14.33 -10.38
CA PHE A 151 20.85 15.26 -9.36
C PHE A 151 21.81 16.24 -10.04
N ILE A 152 21.30 17.42 -10.43
CA ILE A 152 22.14 18.54 -10.86
C ILE A 152 22.64 19.21 -9.58
N GLY A 153 23.87 18.88 -9.21
CA GLY A 153 24.64 19.63 -8.21
C GLY A 153 25.11 20.98 -8.77
N PRO A 154 25.65 21.87 -7.92
CA PRO A 154 25.93 23.27 -8.26
C PRO A 154 26.94 23.43 -9.40
#